data_AF-A0A118HLJ9-F1
#
_entry.id   AF-A0A118HLJ9-F1
#
_cell.length_a   1.000
_cell.length_b   1.000
_cell.length_c   1.000
_cell.angle_alpha   90.00
_cell.angle_beta   90.00
_cell.angle_gamma   90.00
#
_symmetry.space_group_name_H-M   'P 1'
#
loop_
_entity.id
_entity.type
_entity.pdbx_description
1 polymer ?
#
loop_
_entity_poly.entity_id
_entity_poly.type
_entity_poly.pdbx_seq_one_letter_code
_entity_poly.pdbx_strand_id
1 'polypeptide(L)' 'MKTHLIPTLHSEPIMTTTDVCQTLGFTVSANLLKSLGTKPIAVTRNATYWRAADFPAICHSIARRLEKLAESPENTEVAA' A
#
# COMPACT_ATOMS: atom_id res chain seq x y z
N MET A 1 -25.97 0.11 8.14
CA MET A 1 -24.68 -0.30 7.54
C MET A 1 -24.37 0.70 6.44
N LYS A 2 -23.34 1.55 6.59
CA LYS A 2 -22.96 2.48 5.51
C LYS A 2 -22.43 1.63 4.37
N THR A 3 -23.17 1.56 3.27
CA THR A 3 -22.67 1.09 1.98
C THR A 3 -21.58 2.07 1.56
N HIS A 4 -20.34 1.78 1.94
CA HIS A 4 -19.18 2.46 1.40
C HIS A 4 -19.16 2.12 -0.08
N LEU A 5 -19.69 3.03 -0.90
CA LEU A 5 -19.51 3.00 -2.34
C LEU A 5 -18.00 2.92 -2.55
N ILE A 6 -17.51 1.77 -3.01
CA ILE A 6 -16.12 1.65 -3.42
C ILE A 6 -15.99 2.63 -4.59
N PRO A 7 -15.19 3.70 -4.46
CA PRO A 7 -15.02 4.61 -5.57
C PRO A 7 -14.53 3.80 -6.77
N THR A 8 -15.06 4.11 -7.95
CA THR A 8 -14.65 3.46 -9.18
C THR A 8 -13.94 4.45 -10.07
N LEU A 9 -12.81 4.05 -10.65
CA LEU A 9 -12.10 4.81 -11.68
C LEU A 9 -12.00 3.93 -12.92
N HIS A 10 -12.47 4.42 -14.07
CA HIS A 10 -12.58 3.62 -15.31
C HIS A 10 -13.39 2.31 -15.12
N SER A 11 -14.45 2.35 -14.29
CA SER A 11 -15.27 1.17 -13.94
C SER A 11 -14.55 0.09 -13.12
N GLU A 12 -13.32 0.34 -12.67
CA GLU A 12 -12.59 -0.55 -11.78
C GLU A 12 -12.74 -0.09 -10.32
N PRO A 13 -12.98 -1.01 -9.36
CA PRO A 13 -12.96 -0.66 -7.95
C PRO A 13 -11.57 -0.17 -7.54
N ILE A 14 -11.52 1.01 -6.92
CA ILE A 14 -10.28 1.63 -6.44
C ILE A 14 -10.25 1.76 -4.93
N MET A 15 -9.03 1.84 -4.40
CA MET A 15 -8.75 2.04 -2.99
C MET A 15 -7.71 3.15 -2.83
N THR A 16 -7.88 3.99 -1.82
CA THR A 16 -6.86 4.96 -1.41
C THR A 16 -5.75 4.28 -0.61
N THR A 17 -4.61 4.94 -0.44
CA THR A 17 -3.59 4.46 0.52
C THR A 17 -4.17 4.32 1.94
N THR A 18 -5.11 5.17 2.33
CA THR A 18 -5.80 5.06 3.63
C THR A 18 -6.59 3.75 3.73
N ASP A 19 -7.33 3.39 2.68
CA ASP A 19 -8.08 2.13 2.63
C ASP A 19 -7.13 0.92 2.68
N VAL A 20 -5.98 1.00 2.00
CA VAL A 20 -4.91 -0.02 2.09
C VAL A 20 -4.43 -0.16 3.53
N CYS A 21 -4.10 0.92 4.22
CA CYS A 21 -3.68 0.89 5.63
C CYS A 21 -4.74 0.27 6.54
N GLN A 22 -6.01 0.67 6.36
CA GLN A 22 -7.13 0.13 7.14
C GLN A 22 -7.31 -1.38 6.90
N THR A 23 -7.15 -1.83 5.66
CA THR A 23 -7.28 -3.25 5.31
C THR A 23 -6.10 -4.08 5.84
N LEU A 24 -4.88 -3.53 5.82
CA LEU A 24 -3.68 -4.19 6.34
C LEU A 24 -3.65 -4.25 7.88
N GLY A 25 -4.33 -3.31 8.56
CA GLY A 25 -4.25 -3.15 10.01
C GLY A 25 -2.99 -2.41 10.50
N PHE A 26 -2.19 -1.83 9.60
CA PHE A 26 -1.04 -0.99 9.91
C PHE A 26 -0.79 0.07 8.83
N THR A 27 -0.03 1.10 9.17
CA THR A 27 0.22 2.23 8.28
C THR A 27 1.35 1.93 7.29
N VAL A 28 1.10 2.19 6.02
CA VAL A 28 2.10 2.23 4.94
C VAL A 28 2.05 3.57 4.22
N SER A 29 3.16 3.98 3.62
CA SER A 29 3.19 5.21 2.81
C SER A 29 2.99 4.91 1.32
N ALA A 30 2.38 5.86 0.59
CA ALA A 30 2.22 5.71 -0.86
C ALA A 30 3.57 5.61 -1.59
N ASN A 31 4.61 6.26 -1.06
CA ASN A 31 5.95 6.20 -1.62
C ASN A 31 6.59 4.82 -1.43
N LEU A 32 6.33 4.16 -0.29
CA LEU A 32 6.75 2.77 -0.09
C LEU A 32 6.09 1.85 -1.14
N LEU A 33 4.78 1.95 -1.32
CA LEU A 33 4.08 1.11 -2.30
C LEU A 33 4.63 1.30 -3.73
N LYS A 34 4.93 2.56 -4.10
CA LYS A 34 5.59 2.88 -5.38
C LYS A 34 6.99 2.27 -5.48
N SER A 35 7.80 2.36 -4.43
CA SER A 35 9.17 1.81 -4.43
C SER A 35 9.19 0.28 -4.47
N LEU A 36 8.14 -0.37 -3.98
CA LEU A 36 7.93 -1.81 -4.10
C LEU A 36 7.46 -2.25 -5.50
N GLY A 37 7.27 -1.30 -6.43
CA GLY A 37 6.87 -1.57 -7.81
C GLY A 37 5.36 -1.51 -8.07
N THR A 38 4.55 -1.14 -7.06
CA THR A 38 3.11 -0.95 -7.25
C THR A 38 2.85 0.34 -8.00
N LYS A 39 2.07 0.29 -9.07
CA LYS A 39 1.71 1.47 -9.87
C LYS A 39 0.35 2.01 -9.43
N PRO A 40 0.25 3.27 -9.01
CA PRO A 40 -1.05 3.88 -8.75
C PRO A 40 -1.81 4.09 -10.06
N ILE A 41 -3.13 4.01 -10.02
CA ILE A 41 -3.98 4.36 -11.18
C ILE A 41 -4.10 5.87 -11.30
N ALA A 42 -4.19 6.57 -10.17
CA ALA A 42 -4.30 8.02 -10.13
C ALA A 42 -3.60 8.58 -8.90
N VAL A 43 -3.07 9.79 -9.08
CA VAL A 43 -2.50 10.59 -7.99
C VAL A 43 -3.16 11.96 -8.07
N THR A 44 -3.76 12.39 -6.98
CA THR A 44 -4.32 13.74 -6.84
C THR A 44 -3.56 14.47 -5.73
N ARG A 45 -3.85 15.77 -5.55
CA ARG A 45 -3.30 16.55 -4.44
C ARG A 45 -3.59 15.94 -3.06
N ASN A 46 -4.71 15.22 -2.95
CA ASN A 46 -5.24 14.77 -1.65
C ASN A 46 -5.03 13.27 -1.41
N ALA A 47 -4.89 12.45 -2.46
CA ALA A 47 -4.83 11.00 -2.33
C ALA A 47 -4.11 10.33 -3.50
N THR A 48 -3.53 9.16 -3.22
CA THR A 48 -3.07 8.19 -4.21
C THR A 48 -4.06 7.03 -4.26
N TYR A 49 -4.43 6.62 -5.46
CA TYR A 49 -5.42 5.58 -5.72
C TYR A 49 -4.79 4.36 -6.38
N TRP A 50 -5.20 3.19 -5.93
CA TRP A 50 -4.72 1.87 -6.35
C TRP A 50 -5.90 1.04 -6.85
N ARG A 51 -5.65 0.06 -7.73
CA ARG A 51 -6.70 -0.92 -8.06
C ARG A 51 -6.95 -1.78 -6.84
N ALA A 52 -8.21 -2.00 -6.50
CA ALA A 52 -8.53 -2.97 -5.48
C ALA A 52 -8.07 -4.38 -5.88
N ALA A 53 -8.09 -4.69 -7.19
CA ALA A 53 -7.58 -5.95 -7.74
C ALA A 53 -6.06 -6.13 -7.54
N ASP A 54 -5.29 -5.05 -7.39
CA ASP A 54 -3.84 -5.11 -7.16
C ASP A 54 -3.51 -5.34 -5.68
N PHE A 55 -4.50 -5.34 -4.78
CA PHE A 55 -4.27 -5.48 -3.34
C PHE A 55 -3.52 -6.76 -2.94
N PRO A 56 -3.81 -7.95 -3.49
CA PRO A 56 -2.99 -9.14 -3.21
C PRO A 56 -1.53 -8.97 -3.62
N ALA A 57 -1.25 -8.33 -4.76
CA ALA A 57 0.11 -8.06 -5.23
C ALA A 57 0.85 -7.04 -4.33
N ILE A 58 0.12 -6.03 -3.83
CA ILE A 58 0.63 -5.09 -2.82
C ILE A 58 1.05 -5.87 -1.56
N CYS A 59 0.20 -6.77 -1.06
CA CYS A 59 0.49 -7.57 0.13
C CYS A 59 1.76 -8.42 -0.06
N HIS A 60 1.89 -9.13 -1.18
CA HIS A 60 3.08 -9.92 -1.48
C HIS A 60 4.35 -9.07 -1.57
N SER A 61 4.26 -7.87 -2.14
CA SER A 61 5.42 -6.99 -2.28
C SER A 61 5.88 -6.45 -0.92
N ILE A 62 4.93 -6.15 -0.02
CA ILE A 62 5.22 -5.75 1.37
C ILE A 62 5.86 -6.93 2.13
N ALA A 63 5.26 -8.12 2.06
CA ALA A 63 5.78 -9.31 2.75
C ALA A 63 7.23 -9.61 2.34
N ARG A 64 7.52 -9.61 1.03
CA ARG A 64 8.89 -9.78 0.50
C ARG A 64 9.87 -8.74 1.02
N ARG A 65 9.42 -7.49 1.22
CA ARG A 65 10.27 -6.43 1.77
C ARG A 65 10.58 -6.68 3.25
N LEU A 66 9.60 -7.13 4.02
CA LEU A 66 9.74 -7.46 5.43
C LEU A 66 10.67 -8.67 5.63
N GLU A 67 10.53 -9.71 4.81
CA GLU A 67 11.43 -10.87 4.80
C GLU A 67 12.88 -10.43 4.57
N LYS A 68 13.13 -9.62 3.54
CA LYS A 68 14.48 -9.06 3.26
C LYS A 68 15.04 -8.21 4.39
N LEU A 69 14.19 -7.51 5.15
CA LEU A 69 14.63 -6.75 6.32
C LEU A 69 15.00 -7.68 7.48
N ALA A 70 14.22 -8.74 7.68
CA ALA A 70 14.50 -9.74 8.71
C ALA A 70 15.79 -10.53 8.42
N GLU A 71 16.09 -10.79 7.14
CA GLU A 71 17.33 -11.44 6.69
C GLU A 71 18.58 -10.55 6.82
N SER A 72 18.42 -9.22 6.97
CA SER A 72 19.52 -8.26 7.05
C SER A 72 19.54 -7.54 8.40
N PRO A 73 20.00 -8.20 9.49
CA PRO A 73 20.01 -7.61 10.82
C PRO A 73 21.10 -6.53 11.05
N GLU A 74 21.96 -6.23 10.07
CA GLU A 74 23.16 -5.38 10.29
C GLU A 74 22.92 -3.86 10.38
N ASN A 75 21.70 -3.33 10.23
CA ASN A 75 21.50 -1.87 10.16
C ASN A 75 20.64 -1.23 11.25
N THR A 76 20.51 -1.88 12.42
CA THR A 76 19.97 -1.20 13.60
C THR A 76 21.12 -0.68 14.46
N GLU A 77 21.83 0.32 13.94
CA GLU A 77 22.66 1.18 14.80
C GLU A 77 21.68 2.09 15.57
N VAL A 78 21.34 1.65 16.78
CA VAL A 78 20.64 2.45 17.76
C VAL A 78 21.60 3.56 18.19
N ALA A 79 21.43 4.75 17.64
CA ALA A 79 22.03 5.95 18.20
C ALA A 79 21.39 6.19 19.58
N ALA A 80 22.14 5.81 20.62
CA ALA A 80 21.91 6.20 22.02
C ALA A 80 22.41 7.63 22.26
#